data_AF-A0AAD4Z125-F1
#
_entry.id   AF-A0AAD4Z125-F1
#
_cell.length_a   1.000
_cell.length_b   1.000
_cell.length_c   1.000
_cell.angle_alpha   90.00
_cell.angle_beta   90.00
_cell.angle_gamma   90.00
#
_symmetry.space_group_name_H-M   'P 1'
#
loop_
_entity.id
_entity.type
_entity.pdbx_description
1 polymer ?
#
loop_
_entity_poly.entity_id
_entity_poly.type
_entity_poly.pdbx_seq_one_letter_code
_entity_poly.pdbx_strand_id
1 'polypeptide(L)'
;MKNRGIEDMELVMVDAWGVGYYSTADGPERRLAKPLIFCRTQTDPLRNFTPGETRGGVDRRDVTPLQILQPQGPSFRVNGYFVKWQKWNFRIRFTPREGLVLYSVAYVDGSRGRRPVAHRLSFVEMVAQYGDPNDPLYRKNAFDAGEDGLGKNASSLRKGCDCSGYIKYFDAHVTNFTGGVETIENCVCLHEEDHGILWKHQDSRSGLAQVHSSRRLTVSFMCTVANYEYGFFWHFYQDGKIEAEAKLTGILSLGALQPGEVRKYGTVIAPGLYAPIHQHFFVARMDMSVDCKPGLAYNQVVEVNVKAEQSGEKTNVHHNAFYAEETLLRTETQAMRDCNPSTSRHWIVTGELTGYMLGPGSNCLPFAGSGAKFLRRAAFLKHNLWVTPYACHEMFPGGEFPEQNPCVGEGLATWVKQDRPLEETDIVLCPCESLNAKPTQRGLLPKP
;
A
#
# COMPACT_ATOMS: atom_id res chain seq x y z
N MET A 1 14.93 -3.50 34.87
CA MET A 1 13.51 -3.18 35.15
C MET A 1 13.31 -2.87 36.63
N LYS A 2 13.85 -3.66 37.56
CA LYS A 2 13.87 -3.35 39.01
C LYS A 2 14.35 -1.94 39.37
N ASN A 3 15.46 -1.47 38.79
CA ASN A 3 15.93 -0.08 38.98
C ASN A 3 14.94 1.00 38.49
N ARG A 4 13.91 0.63 37.72
CA ARG A 4 12.83 1.50 37.23
C ARG A 4 11.52 1.28 38.03
N GLY A 5 11.57 0.58 39.17
CA GLY A 5 10.42 0.31 40.03
C GLY A 5 9.49 -0.81 39.56
N ILE A 6 9.93 -1.63 38.60
CA ILE A 6 9.15 -2.76 38.08
C ILE A 6 9.68 -4.04 38.70
N GLU A 7 8.93 -4.56 39.68
CA GLU A 7 9.26 -5.79 40.41
C GLU A 7 8.67 -7.03 39.75
N ASP A 8 7.46 -6.91 39.18
CA ASP A 8 6.79 -8.00 38.46
C ASP A 8 7.20 -7.99 36.98
N MET A 9 8.01 -8.98 36.60
CA MET A 9 8.49 -9.13 35.23
C MET A 9 7.44 -9.72 34.28
N GLU A 10 6.37 -10.36 34.78
CA GLU A 10 5.27 -10.88 33.97
C GLU A 10 4.46 -9.75 33.31
N LEU A 11 4.56 -8.54 33.85
CA LEU A 11 3.94 -7.34 33.29
C LEU A 11 4.78 -6.67 32.19
N VAL A 12 6.02 -7.12 31.97
CA VAL A 12 6.93 -6.54 30.97
C VAL A 12 6.68 -7.18 29.61
N MET A 13 6.41 -6.35 28.61
CA MET A 13 6.27 -6.75 27.22
C MET A 13 7.45 -6.27 26.38
N VAL A 14 7.75 -7.01 25.32
CA VAL A 14 8.81 -6.67 24.37
C VAL A 14 8.27 -6.80 22.95
N ASP A 15 8.32 -5.69 22.21
CA ASP A 15 8.20 -5.73 20.76
C ASP A 15 9.61 -5.79 20.17
N ALA A 16 9.93 -6.87 19.46
CA ALA A 16 11.23 -7.04 18.81
C ALA A 16 11.21 -6.33 17.44
N TRP A 17 12.07 -5.32 17.28
CA TRP A 17 12.19 -4.54 16.04
C TRP A 17 13.51 -4.84 15.32
N GLY A 18 13.53 -4.69 14.00
CA GLY A 18 14.77 -4.63 13.22
C GLY A 18 15.68 -3.49 13.73
N VAL A 19 17.00 -3.68 13.64
CA VAL A 19 17.96 -2.69 14.16
C VAL A 19 18.35 -1.62 13.12
N GLY A 20 17.92 -1.82 11.87
CA GLY A 20 18.33 -1.05 10.71
C GLY A 20 19.83 -1.22 10.39
N TYR A 21 20.43 -0.24 9.70
CA TYR A 21 21.87 -0.21 9.47
C TYR A 21 22.41 1.21 9.64
N TYR A 22 23.19 1.42 10.70
CA TYR A 22 23.74 2.73 11.05
C TYR A 22 25.26 2.77 11.07
N SER A 23 25.90 1.62 11.21
CA SER A 23 27.36 1.44 11.22
C SER A 23 27.69 -0.02 10.90
N THR A 24 28.96 -0.32 10.67
CA THR A 24 29.43 -1.70 10.49
C THR A 24 29.12 -2.60 11.68
N ALA A 25 28.95 -2.03 12.89
CA ALA A 25 28.53 -2.79 14.07
C ALA A 25 27.12 -3.39 13.98
N ASP A 26 26.28 -2.83 13.10
CA ASP A 26 24.94 -3.34 12.77
C ASP A 26 24.97 -4.32 11.59
N GLY A 27 26.14 -4.65 11.05
CA GLY A 27 26.27 -5.50 9.87
C GLY A 27 25.74 -6.93 10.08
N PRO A 28 25.49 -7.66 8.97
CA PRO A 28 24.83 -8.97 8.99
C PRO A 28 25.67 -10.12 9.57
N GLU A 29 26.88 -9.85 10.07
CA GLU A 29 27.70 -10.82 10.80
C GLU A 29 27.01 -11.34 12.08
N ARG A 30 26.05 -10.57 12.61
CA ARG A 30 25.16 -10.98 13.69
C ARG A 30 23.73 -10.60 13.33
N ARG A 31 22.78 -11.48 13.66
CA ARG A 31 21.35 -11.15 13.60
C ARG A 31 20.95 -10.43 14.89
N LEU A 32 20.66 -9.15 14.79
CA LEU A 32 20.33 -8.29 15.92
C LEU A 32 18.85 -7.93 15.92
N ALA A 33 18.29 -7.71 17.10
CA ALA A 33 16.95 -7.14 17.27
C ALA A 33 17.01 -6.05 18.34
N LYS A 34 16.18 -5.01 18.18
CA LYS A 34 16.03 -3.94 19.18
C LYS A 34 14.74 -4.17 19.98
N PRO A 35 14.83 -4.50 21.28
CA PRO A 35 13.65 -4.67 22.10
C PRO A 35 13.07 -3.30 22.46
N LEU A 36 11.85 -3.01 22.02
CA LEU A 36 11.04 -1.94 22.58
C LEU A 36 10.28 -2.49 23.79
N ILE A 37 10.52 -1.90 24.95
CA ILE A 37 10.04 -2.42 26.23
C ILE A 37 8.82 -1.61 26.68
N PHE A 38 7.75 -2.32 27.00
CA PHE A 38 6.52 -1.77 27.55
C PHE A 38 6.16 -2.47 28.87
N CYS A 39 5.34 -1.83 29.69
CA CYS A 39 4.86 -2.42 30.94
C CYS A 39 3.33 -2.33 30.98
N ARG A 40 2.67 -3.44 31.31
CA ARG A 40 1.26 -3.44 31.67
C ARG A 40 1.11 -3.11 33.15
N THR A 41 -0.06 -2.62 33.54
CA THR A 41 -0.42 -2.45 34.95
C THR A 41 -1.14 -3.67 35.52
N GLN A 42 -1.71 -4.52 34.66
CA GLN A 42 -2.40 -5.77 34.96
C GLN A 42 -2.22 -6.75 33.80
N THR A 43 -2.54 -8.01 34.01
CA THR A 43 -2.35 -9.08 33.01
C THR A 43 -3.35 -9.04 31.85
N ASP A 44 -4.47 -8.32 31.95
CA ASP A 44 -5.46 -8.20 30.88
C ASP A 44 -4.82 -7.64 29.58
N PRO A 45 -4.75 -8.44 28.50
CA PRO A 45 -4.11 -8.05 27.26
C PRO A 45 -4.91 -7.02 26.44
N LEU A 46 -6.22 -6.88 26.67
CA LEU A 46 -7.09 -5.99 25.88
C LEU A 46 -7.41 -4.66 26.59
N ARG A 47 -6.85 -4.47 27.79
CA ARG A 47 -7.14 -3.35 28.68
C ARG A 47 -7.05 -1.99 27.99
N ASN A 48 -6.05 -1.78 27.13
CA ASN A 48 -5.79 -0.47 26.52
C ASN A 48 -6.97 0.08 25.71
N PHE A 49 -7.91 -0.75 25.28
CA PHE A 49 -8.98 -0.34 24.36
C PHE A 49 -10.32 -1.04 24.57
N THR A 50 -10.49 -1.89 25.60
CA THR A 50 -11.79 -2.52 25.90
C THR A 50 -12.78 -1.49 26.46
N PRO A 51 -13.98 -1.34 25.85
CA PRO A 51 -15.02 -0.44 26.34
C PRO A 51 -15.46 -0.78 27.77
N GLY A 52 -15.90 0.23 28.54
CA GLY A 52 -16.48 0.05 29.88
C GLY A 52 -15.47 -0.09 31.04
N GLU A 53 -14.29 -0.67 30.84
CA GLU A 53 -13.36 -0.95 31.95
C GLU A 53 -12.22 0.08 32.10
N THR A 54 -11.81 0.77 31.03
CA THR A 54 -10.60 1.64 31.09
C THR A 54 -10.80 3.13 30.93
N ARG A 55 -11.95 3.61 30.44
CA ARG A 55 -12.16 5.06 30.20
C ARG A 55 -13.56 5.60 30.48
N GLY A 56 -14.43 4.85 31.15
CA GLY A 56 -15.78 5.33 31.50
C GLY A 56 -16.66 5.68 30.28
N GLY A 57 -16.33 5.15 29.10
CA GLY A 57 -17.15 5.25 27.90
C GLY A 57 -18.28 4.22 27.93
N VAL A 58 -19.42 4.56 27.35
CA VAL A 58 -20.56 3.66 27.15
C VAL A 58 -20.65 3.31 25.67
N ASP A 59 -20.91 2.05 25.37
CA ASP A 59 -21.14 1.64 23.98
C ASP A 59 -22.33 2.40 23.39
N ARG A 60 -22.18 2.79 22.12
CA ARG A 60 -23.24 3.45 21.36
C ARG A 60 -24.43 2.49 21.21
N ARG A 61 -25.63 2.97 21.55
CA ARG A 61 -26.87 2.18 21.46
C ARG A 61 -27.76 2.59 20.29
N ASP A 62 -27.33 3.58 19.52
CA ASP A 62 -28.06 4.22 18.41
C ASP A 62 -27.68 3.68 17.03
N VAL A 63 -26.74 2.72 16.94
CA VAL A 63 -26.38 2.07 15.68
C VAL A 63 -27.40 0.98 15.35
N THR A 64 -28.19 1.19 14.30
CA THR A 64 -29.15 0.18 13.81
C THR A 64 -28.45 -0.85 12.92
N PRO A 65 -28.90 -2.12 12.90
CA PRO A 65 -28.30 -3.15 12.05
C PRO A 65 -28.39 -2.83 10.56
N LEU A 66 -27.26 -2.96 9.84
CA LEU A 66 -27.18 -2.90 8.38
C LEU A 66 -26.89 -4.29 7.82
N GLN A 67 -27.77 -4.81 6.96
CA GLN A 67 -27.62 -6.13 6.35
C GLN A 67 -27.36 -6.02 4.86
N ILE A 68 -26.28 -6.65 4.39
CA ILE A 68 -25.91 -6.76 2.97
C ILE A 68 -26.17 -8.20 2.54
N LEU A 69 -27.17 -8.40 1.69
CA LEU A 69 -27.64 -9.73 1.29
C LEU A 69 -27.56 -9.91 -0.23
N GLN A 70 -27.16 -11.12 -0.66
CA GLN A 70 -27.20 -11.56 -2.06
C GLN A 70 -28.00 -12.88 -2.14
N PRO A 71 -29.34 -12.82 -2.20
CA PRO A 71 -30.19 -14.01 -2.09
C PRO A 71 -29.96 -15.05 -3.20
N GLN A 72 -29.50 -14.61 -4.37
CA GLN A 72 -29.16 -15.47 -5.51
C GLN A 72 -27.65 -15.82 -5.58
N GLY A 73 -26.90 -15.53 -4.51
CA GLY A 73 -25.44 -15.66 -4.47
C GLY A 73 -24.71 -14.53 -5.19
N PRO A 74 -23.37 -14.57 -5.21
CA PRO A 74 -22.56 -13.54 -5.82
C PRO A 74 -22.53 -13.66 -7.35
N SER A 75 -22.19 -12.56 -8.00
CA SER A 75 -21.99 -12.45 -9.45
C SER A 75 -20.61 -12.95 -9.88
N PHE A 76 -19.67 -13.08 -8.95
CA PHE A 76 -18.36 -13.66 -9.24
C PHE A 76 -18.41 -15.19 -9.28
N ARG A 77 -17.46 -15.78 -9.99
CA ARG A 77 -17.23 -17.23 -10.07
C ARG A 77 -15.77 -17.52 -9.76
N VAL A 78 -15.53 -18.57 -9.00
CA VAL A 78 -14.20 -19.00 -8.58
C VAL A 78 -13.98 -20.45 -9.00
N ASN A 79 -12.87 -20.73 -9.68
CA ASN A 79 -12.39 -22.08 -9.97
C ASN A 79 -10.96 -22.22 -9.45
N GLY A 80 -10.77 -22.94 -8.34
CA GLY A 80 -9.52 -22.91 -7.59
C GLY A 80 -9.21 -21.48 -7.14
N TYR A 81 -8.13 -20.91 -7.67
CA TYR A 81 -7.73 -19.52 -7.43
C TYR A 81 -8.03 -18.57 -8.60
N PHE A 82 -8.68 -19.06 -9.66
CA PHE A 82 -9.06 -18.24 -10.81
C PHE A 82 -10.44 -17.61 -10.59
N VAL A 83 -10.50 -16.28 -10.69
CA VAL A 83 -11.70 -15.47 -10.45
C VAL A 83 -12.21 -14.91 -11.76
N LYS A 84 -13.54 -14.90 -11.92
CA LYS A 84 -14.27 -14.21 -12.99
C LYS A 84 -15.37 -13.35 -12.40
N TRP A 85 -15.46 -12.09 -12.80
CA TRP A 85 -16.53 -11.18 -12.35
C TRP A 85 -16.67 -10.02 -13.35
N GLN A 86 -17.89 -9.74 -13.81
CA GLN A 86 -18.19 -8.57 -14.66
C GLN A 86 -17.11 -8.30 -15.75
N LYS A 87 -16.78 -9.33 -16.54
CA LYS A 87 -15.73 -9.37 -17.59
C LYS A 87 -14.28 -9.40 -17.09
N TRP A 88 -14.00 -9.01 -15.86
CA TRP A 88 -12.69 -9.22 -15.24
C TRP A 88 -12.38 -10.70 -15.02
N ASN A 89 -11.11 -11.04 -15.17
CA ASN A 89 -10.57 -12.32 -14.78
C ASN A 89 -9.10 -12.23 -14.36
N PHE A 90 -8.74 -12.97 -13.32
CA PHE A 90 -7.39 -13.00 -12.74
C PHE A 90 -7.20 -14.23 -11.86
N ARG A 91 -5.97 -14.49 -11.42
CA ARG A 91 -5.62 -15.55 -10.46
C ARG A 91 -5.10 -14.95 -9.16
N ILE A 92 -5.58 -15.47 -8.03
CA ILE A 92 -5.08 -15.13 -6.71
C ILE A 92 -3.89 -16.02 -6.37
N ARG A 93 -2.85 -15.44 -5.80
CA ARG A 93 -1.75 -16.14 -5.12
C ARG A 93 -1.45 -15.43 -3.81
N PHE A 94 -0.81 -16.14 -2.91
CA PHE A 94 -0.35 -15.62 -1.63
C PHE A 94 1.13 -15.95 -1.40
N THR A 95 1.92 -15.01 -0.88
CA THR A 95 3.33 -15.22 -0.52
C THR A 95 3.61 -14.75 0.90
N PRO A 96 4.57 -15.35 1.64
CA PRO A 96 4.90 -14.91 3.00
C PRO A 96 5.39 -13.45 3.09
N ARG A 97 6.04 -12.93 2.05
CA ARG A 97 6.58 -11.56 2.04
C ARG A 97 5.54 -10.51 1.66
N GLU A 98 4.81 -10.74 0.57
CA GLU A 98 3.92 -9.73 -0.03
C GLU A 98 2.47 -9.86 0.43
N GLY A 99 2.08 -11.05 0.91
CA GLY A 99 0.69 -11.40 1.10
C GLY A 99 0.00 -11.63 -0.24
N LEU A 100 -1.05 -10.85 -0.53
CA LEU A 100 -1.88 -11.01 -1.72
C LEU A 100 -1.16 -10.60 -3.02
N VAL A 101 -1.15 -11.51 -4.01
CA VAL A 101 -0.63 -11.28 -5.36
C VAL A 101 -1.69 -11.66 -6.39
N LEU A 102 -1.94 -10.78 -7.36
CA LEU A 102 -2.86 -11.04 -8.48
C LEU A 102 -2.06 -11.29 -9.76
N TYR A 103 -2.39 -12.36 -10.47
CA TYR A 103 -1.74 -12.74 -11.73
C TYR A 103 -2.71 -12.76 -12.89
N SER A 104 -2.20 -12.53 -14.10
CA SER A 104 -2.92 -12.66 -15.37
C SER A 104 -4.24 -11.86 -15.38
N VAL A 105 -4.16 -10.61 -14.95
CA VAL A 105 -5.29 -9.68 -14.88
C VAL A 105 -5.71 -9.28 -16.29
N ALA A 106 -6.97 -9.53 -16.63
CA ALA A 106 -7.51 -9.28 -17.96
C ALA A 106 -9.00 -8.92 -17.93
N TYR A 107 -9.44 -8.30 -19.01
CA TYR A 107 -10.83 -7.92 -19.24
C TYR A 107 -11.38 -8.61 -20.50
N VAL A 108 -12.59 -9.16 -20.46
CA VAL A 108 -13.24 -9.79 -21.61
C VAL A 108 -14.05 -8.74 -22.37
N ASP A 109 -13.62 -8.40 -23.58
CA ASP A 109 -14.15 -7.31 -24.38
C ASP A 109 -14.89 -7.83 -25.63
N GLY A 110 -16.11 -8.32 -25.43
CA GLY A 110 -17.01 -8.77 -26.51
C GLY A 110 -16.33 -9.75 -27.47
N SER A 111 -16.38 -9.43 -28.77
CA SER A 111 -15.75 -10.23 -29.83
C SER A 111 -14.22 -10.13 -29.86
N ARG A 112 -13.61 -9.14 -29.19
CA ARG A 112 -12.14 -9.01 -29.06
C ARG A 112 -11.56 -10.02 -28.06
N GLY A 113 -12.41 -10.68 -27.28
CA GLY A 113 -12.02 -11.74 -26.36
C GLY A 113 -11.29 -11.21 -25.12
N ARG A 114 -10.39 -12.04 -24.57
CA ARG A 114 -9.66 -11.73 -23.34
C ARG A 114 -8.47 -10.80 -23.62
N ARG A 115 -8.55 -9.56 -23.13
CA ARG A 115 -7.53 -8.53 -23.30
C ARG A 115 -6.72 -8.35 -22.01
N PRO A 116 -5.40 -8.59 -22.01
CA PRO A 116 -4.59 -8.46 -20.82
C PRO A 116 -4.46 -6.99 -20.38
N VAL A 117 -4.32 -6.78 -19.06
CA VAL A 117 -4.13 -5.46 -18.44
C VAL A 117 -2.82 -5.44 -17.65
N ALA A 118 -2.62 -6.47 -16.81
CA ALA A 118 -1.37 -6.65 -16.06
C ALA A 118 -1.05 -8.15 -15.92
N HIS A 119 0.23 -8.50 -16.02
CA HIS A 119 0.70 -9.83 -15.73
C HIS A 119 0.68 -10.11 -14.22
N ARG A 120 1.10 -9.13 -13.40
CA ARG A 120 1.22 -9.28 -11.95
C ARG A 120 1.02 -7.96 -11.20
N LEU A 121 0.20 -8.00 -10.15
CA LEU A 121 -0.03 -6.88 -9.22
C LEU A 121 0.19 -7.35 -7.78
N SER A 122 1.00 -6.63 -7.00
CA SER A 122 1.14 -6.84 -5.55
C SER A 122 1.71 -5.62 -4.84
N PHE A 123 1.60 -5.60 -3.51
CA PHE A 123 2.43 -4.74 -2.66
C PHE A 123 3.73 -5.48 -2.34
N VAL A 124 4.87 -4.89 -2.72
CA VAL A 124 6.19 -5.53 -2.62
C VAL A 124 7.06 -5.01 -1.50
N GLU A 125 6.75 -3.81 -0.99
CA GLU A 125 7.43 -3.24 0.16
C GLU A 125 6.52 -2.27 0.90
N MET A 126 6.78 -2.13 2.20
CA MET A 126 6.15 -1.11 3.03
C MET A 126 7.17 -0.58 4.02
N VAL A 127 7.31 0.75 4.14
CA VAL A 127 8.31 1.36 5.02
C VAL A 127 7.67 2.32 6.00
N ALA A 128 7.87 2.12 7.30
CA ALA A 128 7.46 3.03 8.35
C ALA A 128 8.67 3.80 8.92
N GLN A 129 8.84 5.06 8.53
CA GLN A 129 9.95 5.93 8.97
C GLN A 129 9.52 6.92 10.04
N TYR A 130 10.19 6.92 11.20
CA TYR A 130 9.93 7.86 12.30
C TYR A 130 10.83 9.10 12.28
N GLY A 131 10.28 10.24 12.68
CA GLY A 131 10.92 11.57 12.59
C GLY A 131 11.59 12.10 13.87
N ASP A 132 11.71 11.29 14.93
CA ASP A 132 12.39 11.71 16.18
C ASP A 132 13.89 11.34 16.15
N PRO A 133 14.82 12.31 16.25
CA PRO A 133 16.27 12.07 16.20
C PRO A 133 16.86 11.49 17.49
N ASN A 134 16.11 11.41 18.59
CA ASN A 134 16.63 10.95 19.87
C ASN A 134 16.86 9.43 19.89
N ASP A 135 17.85 8.96 20.67
CA ASP A 135 18.00 7.54 20.94
C ASP A 135 16.86 7.05 21.86
N PRO A 136 16.25 5.88 21.60
CA PRO A 136 16.50 4.94 20.51
C PRO A 136 15.71 5.18 19.22
N LEU A 137 14.87 6.21 19.17
CA LEU A 137 13.80 6.43 18.18
C LEU A 137 14.30 6.70 16.75
N TYR A 138 15.49 7.29 16.58
CA TYR A 138 16.04 7.58 15.24
C TYR A 138 16.29 6.33 14.39
N ARG A 139 16.26 5.13 14.99
CA ARG A 139 16.41 3.82 14.34
C ARG A 139 15.08 3.16 13.96
N LYS A 140 13.94 3.77 14.29
CA LYS A 140 12.63 3.23 13.93
C LYS A 140 12.37 3.51 12.44
N ASN A 141 12.73 2.54 11.62
CA ASN A 141 12.59 2.56 10.16
C ASN A 141 12.34 1.13 9.64
N ALA A 142 11.15 0.61 9.90
CA ALA A 142 10.81 -0.77 9.56
C ALA A 142 10.55 -0.91 8.06
N PHE A 143 11.06 -1.96 7.45
CA PHE A 143 10.68 -2.43 6.12
C PHE A 143 9.71 -3.59 6.34
N ASP A 144 8.44 -3.30 6.61
CA ASP A 144 7.49 -4.26 7.17
C ASP A 144 7.30 -5.49 6.27
N ALA A 145 7.37 -5.32 4.94
CA ALA A 145 7.33 -6.48 4.03
C ALA A 145 8.67 -7.22 4.02
N GLY A 146 9.79 -6.51 3.84
CA GLY A 146 11.09 -7.14 3.66
C GLY A 146 11.77 -7.68 4.93
N GLU A 147 11.54 -7.07 6.09
CA GLU A 147 12.14 -7.45 7.38
C GLU A 147 11.29 -8.46 8.14
N ASP A 148 9.95 -8.40 8.03
CA ASP A 148 9.05 -9.29 8.77
C ASP A 148 8.13 -10.14 7.88
N GLY A 149 7.52 -9.52 6.86
CA GLY A 149 6.67 -10.19 5.87
C GLY A 149 5.19 -9.92 6.07
N LEU A 150 4.57 -9.23 5.11
CA LEU A 150 3.14 -8.87 5.18
C LEU A 150 2.26 -10.12 5.20
N GLY A 151 2.59 -11.13 4.38
CA GLY A 151 1.79 -12.33 4.26
C GLY A 151 1.95 -13.29 5.44
N LYS A 152 3.15 -13.41 5.99
CA LYS A 152 3.42 -14.18 7.21
C LYS A 152 2.65 -13.63 8.40
N ASN A 153 2.48 -12.32 8.45
CA ASN A 153 1.75 -11.61 9.49
C ASN A 153 0.25 -11.45 9.20
N ALA A 154 -0.28 -12.15 8.20
CA ALA A 154 -1.68 -12.03 7.83
C ALA A 154 -2.62 -12.64 8.87
N SER A 155 -3.75 -11.98 9.08
CA SER A 155 -4.75 -12.36 10.06
C SER A 155 -5.81 -13.28 9.45
N SER A 156 -6.32 -14.21 10.24
CA SER A 156 -7.54 -14.96 9.90
C SER A 156 -8.78 -14.06 10.00
N LEU A 157 -9.41 -13.77 8.86
CA LEU A 157 -10.52 -12.83 8.78
C LEU A 157 -11.84 -13.48 9.21
N ARG A 158 -12.58 -12.80 10.10
CA ARG A 158 -13.88 -13.25 10.61
C ARG A 158 -15.03 -12.74 9.74
N LYS A 159 -15.89 -13.67 9.34
CA LYS A 159 -17.12 -13.39 8.59
C LYS A 159 -18.04 -12.44 9.37
N GLY A 160 -18.46 -11.35 8.73
CA GLY A 160 -19.38 -10.37 9.30
C GLY A 160 -18.72 -9.33 10.22
N CYS A 161 -17.42 -9.44 10.47
CA CYS A 161 -16.63 -8.44 11.19
C CYS A 161 -15.65 -7.76 10.23
N ASP A 162 -14.68 -8.51 9.72
CA ASP A 162 -13.63 -7.97 8.85
C ASP A 162 -14.11 -7.81 7.40
N CYS A 163 -15.01 -8.68 6.97
CA CYS A 163 -15.67 -8.62 5.66
C CYS A 163 -17.18 -8.77 5.79
N SER A 164 -17.93 -7.89 5.11
CA SER A 164 -19.39 -7.82 5.16
C SER A 164 -20.03 -8.18 3.83
N GLY A 165 -21.14 -8.92 3.87
CA GLY A 165 -21.87 -9.39 2.69
C GLY A 165 -21.62 -10.87 2.37
N TYR A 166 -21.73 -11.25 1.10
CA TYR A 166 -21.39 -12.60 0.64
C TYR A 166 -19.89 -12.69 0.39
N ILE A 167 -19.19 -13.47 1.21
CA ILE A 167 -17.72 -13.56 1.17
C ILE A 167 -17.26 -14.93 0.70
N LYS A 168 -16.28 -14.94 -0.21
CA LYS A 168 -15.45 -16.11 -0.49
C LYS A 168 -14.08 -15.91 0.14
N TYR A 169 -13.69 -16.83 1.01
CA TYR A 169 -12.36 -16.85 1.61
C TYR A 169 -11.41 -17.80 0.89
N PHE A 170 -10.12 -17.48 0.97
CA PHE A 170 -9.00 -18.34 0.61
C PHE A 170 -8.03 -18.44 1.78
N ASP A 171 -7.57 -19.66 2.05
CA ASP A 171 -6.53 -19.92 3.03
C ASP A 171 -5.16 -19.70 2.40
N ALA A 172 -4.18 -19.40 3.26
CA ALA A 172 -2.79 -19.34 2.89
C ALA A 172 -1.99 -20.40 3.67
N HIS A 173 -0.94 -20.91 3.03
CA HIS A 173 -0.02 -21.86 3.66
C HIS A 173 1.39 -21.27 3.64
N VAL A 174 2.01 -21.16 4.80
CA VAL A 174 3.36 -20.62 4.99
C VAL A 174 4.23 -21.64 5.73
N THR A 175 5.55 -21.51 5.59
CA THR A 175 6.49 -22.39 6.29
C THR A 175 6.84 -21.81 7.65
N ASN A 176 6.74 -22.62 8.71
CA ASN A 176 7.13 -22.22 10.06
C ASN A 176 8.65 -22.41 10.29
N PHE A 177 9.15 -21.96 11.44
CA PHE A 177 10.58 -22.00 11.76
C PHE A 177 11.18 -23.41 11.88
N THR A 178 10.35 -24.46 11.99
CA THR A 178 10.80 -25.87 12.01
C THR A 178 10.77 -26.53 10.61
N GLY A 179 10.36 -25.79 9.58
CA GLY A 179 10.16 -26.32 8.22
C GLY A 179 8.79 -26.98 8.00
N GLY A 180 7.89 -26.93 8.98
CA GLY A 180 6.51 -27.40 8.85
C GLY A 180 5.60 -26.40 8.11
N VAL A 181 4.39 -26.85 7.75
CA VAL A 181 3.37 -25.99 7.12
C VAL A 181 2.44 -25.43 8.19
N GLU A 182 2.26 -24.12 8.18
CA GLU A 182 1.27 -23.39 8.96
C GLU A 182 0.17 -22.87 8.02
N THR A 183 -1.09 -23.05 8.39
CA THR A 183 -2.24 -22.59 7.61
C THR A 183 -2.85 -21.37 8.27
N ILE A 184 -2.96 -20.28 7.52
CA ILE A 184 -3.68 -19.08 7.91
C ILE A 184 -5.06 -19.20 7.27
N GLU A 185 -6.04 -19.64 8.05
CA GLU A 185 -7.42 -19.80 7.58
C GLU A 185 -8.04 -18.43 7.25
N ASN A 186 -8.86 -18.36 6.21
CA ASN A 186 -9.58 -17.15 5.81
C ASN A 186 -8.68 -15.93 5.60
N CYS A 187 -7.46 -16.15 5.13
CA CYS A 187 -6.43 -15.12 4.99
C CYS A 187 -6.78 -14.06 3.94
N VAL A 188 -7.43 -14.46 2.83
CA VAL A 188 -7.86 -13.56 1.76
C VAL A 188 -9.37 -13.54 1.68
N CYS A 189 -9.94 -12.35 1.58
CA CYS A 189 -11.36 -12.09 1.42
C CYS A 189 -11.66 -11.62 -0.02
N LEU A 190 -12.70 -12.20 -0.63
CA LEU A 190 -13.22 -11.83 -1.93
C LEU A 190 -14.73 -11.59 -1.84
N HIS A 191 -15.17 -10.40 -2.19
CA HIS A 191 -16.59 -10.04 -2.24
C HIS A 191 -16.87 -8.98 -3.31
N GLU A 192 -18.15 -8.82 -3.65
CA GLU A 192 -18.61 -7.66 -4.43
C GLU A 192 -19.49 -6.77 -3.57
N GLU A 193 -19.46 -5.47 -3.82
CA GLU A 193 -20.23 -4.49 -3.09
C GLU A 193 -20.81 -3.42 -4.03
N ASP A 194 -21.93 -2.83 -3.60
CA ASP A 194 -22.49 -1.64 -4.27
C ASP A 194 -21.49 -0.49 -4.17
N HIS A 195 -21.38 0.29 -5.26
CA HIS A 195 -20.51 1.44 -5.32
C HIS A 195 -21.22 2.66 -5.91
N GLY A 196 -22.48 2.88 -5.52
CA GLY A 196 -23.25 4.05 -5.91
C GLY A 196 -23.60 4.06 -7.40
N ILE A 197 -23.48 5.23 -8.05
CA ILE A 197 -23.87 5.44 -9.45
C ILE A 197 -22.69 5.16 -10.37
N LEU A 198 -22.88 4.29 -11.37
CA LEU A 198 -21.93 4.07 -12.47
C LEU A 198 -22.00 5.20 -13.48
N TRP A 199 -23.20 5.47 -14.00
CA TRP A 199 -23.46 6.63 -14.84
C TRP A 199 -24.92 7.05 -14.76
N LYS A 200 -25.17 8.33 -15.00
CA LYS A 200 -26.51 8.92 -15.05
C LYS A 200 -26.54 10.02 -16.09
N HIS A 201 -27.62 10.08 -16.86
CA HIS A 201 -27.90 11.18 -17.79
C HIS A 201 -29.38 11.54 -17.76
N GLN A 202 -29.68 12.83 -17.89
CA GLN A 202 -31.02 13.34 -18.09
C GLN A 202 -31.00 14.33 -19.26
N ASP A 203 -31.79 14.04 -20.29
CA ASP A 203 -31.97 14.95 -21.42
C ASP A 203 -33.13 15.90 -21.12
N SER A 204 -32.83 17.20 -21.01
CA SER A 204 -33.83 18.22 -20.69
C SER A 204 -34.83 18.46 -21.83
N ARG A 205 -34.49 18.11 -23.08
CA ARG A 205 -35.36 18.32 -24.23
C ARG A 205 -36.47 17.27 -24.31
N SER A 206 -36.13 16.01 -24.10
CA SER A 206 -37.10 14.91 -24.08
C SER A 206 -37.70 14.63 -22.70
N GLY A 207 -37.04 15.08 -21.62
CA GLY A 207 -37.41 14.76 -20.24
C GLY A 207 -37.00 13.35 -19.80
N LEU A 208 -36.30 12.58 -20.65
CA LEU A 208 -35.89 11.21 -20.34
C LEU A 208 -34.64 11.17 -19.45
N ALA A 209 -34.58 10.20 -18.55
CA ALA A 209 -33.44 9.95 -17.69
C ALA A 209 -33.03 8.46 -17.70
N GLN A 210 -31.73 8.20 -17.66
CA GLN A 210 -31.16 6.87 -17.47
C GLN A 210 -30.18 6.89 -16.29
N VAL A 211 -30.18 5.82 -15.50
CA VAL A 211 -29.28 5.63 -14.36
C VAL A 211 -28.90 4.17 -14.25
N HIS A 212 -27.61 3.93 -14.02
CA HIS A 212 -27.08 2.60 -13.75
C HIS A 212 -26.23 2.65 -12.49
N SER A 213 -26.44 1.70 -11.58
CA SER A 213 -25.63 1.55 -10.38
C SER A 213 -24.29 0.88 -10.69
N SER A 214 -23.27 1.25 -9.94
CA SER A 214 -21.94 0.66 -9.99
C SER A 214 -21.82 -0.44 -8.93
N ARG A 215 -21.00 -1.43 -9.24
CA ARG A 215 -20.47 -2.39 -8.27
C ARG A 215 -18.96 -2.46 -8.41
N ARG A 216 -18.30 -2.83 -7.32
CA ARG A 216 -16.89 -3.22 -7.35
C ARG A 216 -16.68 -4.61 -6.77
N LEU A 217 -15.71 -5.32 -7.29
CA LEU A 217 -15.17 -6.54 -6.69
C LEU A 217 -13.94 -6.19 -5.89
N THR A 218 -13.90 -6.60 -4.63
CA THR A 218 -12.80 -6.36 -3.71
C THR A 218 -12.10 -7.68 -3.41
N VAL A 219 -10.77 -7.69 -3.53
CA VAL A 219 -9.90 -8.77 -3.06
C VAL A 219 -8.94 -8.18 -2.04
N SER A 220 -8.91 -8.71 -0.83
CA SER A 220 -8.12 -8.11 0.25
C SER A 220 -7.56 -9.11 1.24
N PHE A 221 -6.54 -8.68 1.97
CA PHE A 221 -6.06 -9.31 3.19
C PHE A 221 -5.71 -8.25 4.22
N MET A 222 -5.61 -8.65 5.49
CA MET A 222 -5.10 -7.79 6.56
C MET A 222 -3.91 -8.45 7.25
N CYS A 223 -2.97 -7.66 7.74
CA CYS A 223 -1.85 -8.14 8.54
C CYS A 223 -1.57 -7.22 9.73
N THR A 224 -1.04 -7.81 10.81
CA THR A 224 -0.59 -7.09 12.00
C THR A 224 0.93 -7.10 12.05
N VAL A 225 1.55 -5.92 11.98
CA VAL A 225 3.00 -5.78 12.14
C VAL A 225 3.27 -5.01 13.43
N ALA A 226 3.68 -5.76 14.45
CA ALA A 226 3.82 -5.29 15.83
C ALA A 226 2.56 -4.53 16.30
N ASN A 227 2.64 -3.20 16.39
CA ASN A 227 1.58 -2.34 16.93
C ASN A 227 0.52 -1.91 15.90
N TYR A 228 0.75 -2.10 14.61
CA TYR A 228 -0.13 -1.61 13.55
C TYR A 228 -0.84 -2.73 12.81
N GLU A 229 -2.05 -2.42 12.34
CA GLU A 229 -2.82 -3.24 11.41
C GLU A 229 -2.89 -2.56 10.05
N TYR A 230 -2.67 -3.35 9.00
CA TYR A 230 -2.73 -2.91 7.61
C TYR A 230 -3.70 -3.78 6.83
N GLY A 231 -4.65 -3.15 6.13
CA GLY A 231 -5.49 -3.83 5.15
C GLY A 231 -5.08 -3.43 3.74
N PHE A 232 -4.83 -4.42 2.88
CA PHE A 232 -4.46 -4.21 1.48
C PHE A 232 -5.58 -4.69 0.58
N PHE A 233 -6.07 -3.80 -0.27
CA PHE A 233 -7.25 -4.01 -1.10
C PHE A 233 -6.92 -3.77 -2.57
N TRP A 234 -7.35 -4.69 -3.42
CA TRP A 234 -7.46 -4.50 -4.87
C TRP A 234 -8.94 -4.47 -5.24
N HIS A 235 -9.40 -3.35 -5.80
CA HIS A 235 -10.76 -3.18 -6.27
C HIS A 235 -10.82 -3.19 -7.80
N PHE A 236 -11.80 -3.90 -8.35
CA PHE A 236 -12.11 -3.95 -9.78
C PHE A 236 -13.50 -3.38 -10.02
N TYR A 237 -13.63 -2.45 -10.97
CA TYR A 237 -14.87 -1.73 -11.24
C TYR A 237 -15.48 -2.12 -12.60
N GLN A 238 -16.78 -1.92 -12.77
CA GLN A 238 -17.49 -2.26 -14.01
C GLN A 238 -17.08 -1.40 -15.22
N ASP A 239 -16.58 -0.19 -14.97
CA ASP A 239 -16.05 0.75 -15.98
C ASP A 239 -14.62 0.39 -16.45
N GLY A 240 -14.01 -0.64 -15.88
CA GLY A 240 -12.67 -1.07 -16.23
C GLY A 240 -11.57 -0.47 -15.36
N LYS A 241 -11.87 0.30 -14.30
CA LYS A 241 -10.89 0.78 -13.31
C LYS A 241 -10.38 -0.35 -12.40
N ILE A 242 -9.11 -0.28 -12.04
CA ILE A 242 -8.46 -1.02 -10.94
C ILE A 242 -8.00 0.01 -9.90
N GLU A 243 -8.19 -0.27 -8.61
CA GLU A 243 -7.73 0.58 -7.52
C GLU A 243 -6.98 -0.25 -6.49
N ALA A 244 -5.82 0.27 -6.08
CA ALA A 244 -5.07 -0.23 -4.94
C ALA A 244 -5.36 0.68 -3.74
N GLU A 245 -5.78 0.11 -2.62
CA GLU A 245 -6.08 0.84 -1.39
C GLU A 245 -5.36 0.16 -0.22
N ALA A 246 -4.66 0.96 0.58
CA ALA A 246 -4.09 0.52 1.86
C ALA A 246 -4.81 1.25 2.99
N LYS A 247 -5.36 0.49 3.94
CA LYS A 247 -5.98 1.02 5.16
C LYS A 247 -5.06 0.77 6.33
N LEU A 248 -4.79 1.82 7.10
CA LEU A 248 -3.97 1.76 8.30
C LEU A 248 -4.86 1.89 9.54
N THR A 249 -4.71 1.01 10.50
CA THR A 249 -5.34 1.12 11.82
C THR A 249 -4.43 0.53 12.88
N GLY A 250 -4.91 0.43 14.12
CA GLY A 250 -4.17 -0.15 15.22
C GLY A 250 -3.68 0.87 16.23
N ILE A 251 -2.55 0.56 16.84
CA ILE A 251 -2.01 1.31 17.97
C ILE A 251 -0.76 2.07 17.52
N LEU A 252 -0.66 3.35 17.89
CA LEU A 252 0.55 4.15 17.63
C LEU A 252 1.77 3.51 18.30
N SER A 253 2.93 3.48 17.64
CA SER A 253 4.19 3.17 18.33
C SER A 253 4.57 4.33 19.25
N LEU A 254 4.83 4.03 20.52
CA LEU A 254 5.00 5.05 21.56
C LEU A 254 6.45 5.16 22.03
N GLY A 255 6.72 6.27 22.70
CA GLY A 255 7.89 6.53 23.51
C GLY A 255 7.48 7.14 24.85
N ALA A 256 8.45 7.24 25.76
CA ALA A 256 8.28 7.88 27.06
C ALA A 256 8.95 9.27 27.07
N LEU A 257 8.36 10.19 27.82
CA LEU A 257 8.93 11.51 28.12
C LEU A 257 9.14 11.66 29.62
N GLN A 258 10.16 12.44 29.99
CA GLN A 258 10.30 12.89 31.37
C GLN A 258 9.18 13.88 31.72
N PRO A 259 8.81 14.01 33.01
CA PRO A 259 7.85 15.00 33.45
C PRO A 259 8.22 16.41 32.95
N GLY A 260 7.28 17.07 32.24
CA GLY A 260 7.48 18.41 31.68
C GLY A 260 8.27 18.47 30.37
N GLU A 261 8.81 17.34 29.89
CA GLU A 261 9.51 17.30 28.60
C GLU A 261 8.52 17.41 27.44
N VAL A 262 8.87 18.23 26.44
CA VAL A 262 8.11 18.37 25.18
C VAL A 262 9.08 18.29 24.01
N ARG A 263 8.71 17.53 22.97
CA ARG A 263 9.48 17.39 21.75
C ARG A 263 8.65 17.81 20.54
N LYS A 264 9.23 18.61 19.65
CA LYS A 264 8.58 19.04 18.40
C LYS A 264 8.36 17.91 17.38
N TYR A 265 9.00 16.74 17.58
CA TYR A 265 9.00 15.63 16.63
C TYR A 265 7.80 14.69 16.78
N GLY A 266 6.84 15.01 17.65
CA GLY A 266 5.70 14.15 17.96
C GLY A 266 4.70 14.83 18.87
N THR A 267 3.77 14.05 19.39
CA THR A 267 2.66 14.55 20.19
C THR A 267 2.64 13.85 21.55
N VAL A 268 2.44 14.62 22.61
CA VAL A 268 2.12 14.09 23.94
C VAL A 268 0.66 13.64 23.93
N ILE A 269 0.43 12.32 24.00
CA ILE A 269 -0.91 11.73 23.89
C ILE A 269 -1.53 11.40 25.25
N ALA A 270 -0.69 11.30 26.29
CA ALA A 270 -1.06 11.22 27.70
C ALA A 270 0.14 11.68 28.55
N PRO A 271 0.00 11.97 29.86
CA PRO A 271 1.13 12.31 30.72
C PRO A 271 2.26 11.26 30.62
N GLY A 272 3.46 11.71 30.23
CA GLY A 272 4.64 10.85 30.03
C GLY A 272 4.61 9.99 28.76
N LEU A 273 3.54 10.04 27.94
CA LEU A 273 3.35 9.19 26.77
C LEU A 273 3.42 10.00 25.47
N TYR A 274 4.33 9.59 24.60
CA TYR A 274 4.71 10.33 23.41
C TYR A 274 4.57 9.50 22.14
N ALA A 275 3.95 10.08 21.13
CA ALA A 275 3.79 9.47 19.82
C ALA A 275 4.62 10.27 18.78
N PRO A 276 5.76 9.73 18.32
CA PRO A 276 6.57 10.37 17.28
C PRO A 276 5.83 10.46 15.93
N ILE A 277 6.02 11.58 15.21
CA ILE A 277 5.58 11.74 13.83
C ILE A 277 6.33 10.73 12.95
N HIS A 278 5.65 10.15 11.97
CA HIS A 278 6.22 9.17 11.05
C HIS A 278 5.52 9.20 9.70
N GLN A 279 6.10 8.53 8.71
CA GLN A 279 5.52 8.33 7.38
C GLN A 279 5.40 6.83 7.13
N HIS A 280 4.28 6.41 6.53
CA HIS A 280 4.11 5.08 5.96
C HIS A 280 4.26 5.19 4.45
N PHE A 281 5.10 4.36 3.85
CA PHE A 281 5.25 4.26 2.41
C PHE A 281 4.79 2.89 1.96
N PHE A 282 3.99 2.83 0.91
CA PHE A 282 3.46 1.61 0.32
C PHE A 282 3.96 1.52 -1.11
N VAL A 283 4.58 0.40 -1.46
CA VAL A 283 5.13 0.20 -2.81
C VAL A 283 4.39 -0.93 -3.48
N ALA A 284 3.63 -0.60 -4.53
CA ALA A 284 3.08 -1.60 -5.41
C ALA A 284 4.10 -1.92 -6.52
N ARG A 285 4.13 -3.17 -6.99
CA ARG A 285 4.82 -3.57 -8.22
C ARG A 285 3.77 -4.03 -9.22
N MET A 286 3.69 -3.30 -10.33
CA MET A 286 2.71 -3.49 -11.38
C MET A 286 3.43 -3.91 -12.65
N ASP A 287 3.43 -5.21 -12.91
CA ASP A 287 3.97 -5.83 -14.11
C ASP A 287 2.89 -5.76 -15.20
N MET A 288 3.02 -4.79 -16.10
CA MET A 288 1.94 -4.35 -16.97
C MET A 288 1.94 -5.07 -18.31
N SER A 289 0.75 -5.29 -18.87
CA SER A 289 0.61 -6.03 -20.12
C SER A 289 -0.63 -5.54 -20.90
N VAL A 290 -0.81 -4.22 -21.00
CA VAL A 290 -1.98 -3.56 -21.58
C VAL A 290 -2.10 -3.94 -23.05
N ASP A 291 -3.08 -4.79 -23.34
CA ASP A 291 -3.38 -5.38 -24.66
C ASP A 291 -2.16 -6.00 -25.38
N CYS A 292 -1.12 -6.41 -24.64
CA CYS A 292 0.03 -7.10 -25.22
C CYS A 292 -0.39 -8.45 -25.80
N LYS A 293 0.01 -8.73 -27.05
CA LYS A 293 -0.25 -10.00 -27.74
C LYS A 293 1.04 -10.52 -28.35
N PRO A 294 1.20 -11.86 -28.50
CA PRO A 294 2.32 -12.42 -29.23
C PRO A 294 2.45 -11.78 -30.63
N GLY A 295 3.61 -11.23 -30.95
CA GLY A 295 3.89 -10.61 -32.25
C GLY A 295 3.43 -9.16 -32.44
N LEU A 296 2.91 -8.49 -31.40
CA LEU A 296 2.62 -7.05 -31.40
C LEU A 296 3.63 -6.28 -30.53
N ALA A 297 3.64 -4.95 -30.68
CA ALA A 297 4.41 -4.05 -29.83
C ALA A 297 4.05 -4.26 -28.35
N TYR A 298 5.05 -4.26 -27.48
CA TYR A 298 4.85 -4.29 -26.02
C TYR A 298 4.46 -2.90 -25.50
N ASN A 299 4.46 -2.74 -24.18
CA ASN A 299 4.06 -1.51 -23.55
C ASN A 299 5.18 -0.46 -23.52
N GLN A 300 4.77 0.78 -23.29
CA GLN A 300 5.64 1.91 -22.99
C GLN A 300 4.88 2.86 -22.06
N VAL A 301 5.59 3.84 -21.47
CA VAL A 301 4.99 4.78 -20.50
C VAL A 301 5.08 6.21 -20.99
N VAL A 302 3.94 6.87 -21.04
CA VAL A 302 3.81 8.30 -21.37
C VAL A 302 3.46 9.06 -20.10
N GLU A 303 4.29 10.03 -19.73
CA GLU A 303 3.94 11.05 -18.73
C GLU A 303 3.11 12.14 -19.39
N VAL A 304 2.00 12.51 -18.75
CA VAL A 304 1.10 13.56 -19.23
C VAL A 304 1.06 14.69 -18.21
N ASN A 305 1.26 15.93 -18.66
CA ASN A 305 1.10 17.14 -17.88
C ASN A 305 0.08 18.07 -18.57
N VAL A 306 -0.72 18.80 -17.80
CA VAL A 306 -1.60 19.85 -18.34
C VAL A 306 -0.86 21.18 -18.35
N LYS A 307 -0.88 21.87 -19.50
CA LYS A 307 -0.27 23.19 -19.70
C LYS A 307 -1.29 24.20 -20.19
N ALA A 308 -1.26 25.40 -19.62
CA ALA A 308 -1.96 26.54 -20.20
C ALA A 308 -1.24 27.00 -21.47
N GLU A 309 -2.01 27.31 -22.52
CA GLU A 309 -1.47 27.90 -23.74
C GLU A 309 -1.08 29.35 -23.50
N GLN A 310 0.02 29.80 -24.11
CA GLN A 310 0.45 31.19 -24.01
C GLN A 310 -0.60 32.13 -24.62
N SER A 311 -0.70 33.34 -24.07
CA SER A 311 -1.57 34.37 -24.66
C SER A 311 -1.06 34.78 -26.04
N GLY A 312 -1.97 34.93 -27.00
CA GLY A 312 -1.62 35.44 -28.31
C GLY A 312 -2.81 36.15 -28.95
N GLU A 313 -2.54 37.32 -29.56
CA GLU A 313 -3.54 38.21 -30.16
C GLU A 313 -4.41 37.54 -31.24
N LYS A 314 -4.00 36.38 -31.75
CA LYS A 314 -4.77 35.59 -32.72
C LYS A 314 -4.95 34.11 -32.35
N THR A 315 -4.15 33.57 -31.45
CA THR A 315 -4.10 32.12 -31.14
C THR A 315 -4.81 31.76 -29.84
N ASN A 316 -4.83 32.66 -28.84
CA ASN A 316 -5.47 32.45 -27.54
C ASN A 316 -5.96 33.78 -26.96
N VAL A 317 -6.80 34.49 -27.73
CA VAL A 317 -7.28 35.85 -27.42
C VAL A 317 -8.05 35.93 -26.10
N HIS A 318 -8.69 34.83 -25.71
CA HIS A 318 -9.52 34.76 -24.50
C HIS A 318 -8.80 34.09 -23.31
N HIS A 319 -7.51 33.75 -23.45
CA HIS A 319 -6.68 33.20 -22.37
C HIS A 319 -7.21 31.92 -21.70
N ASN A 320 -8.08 31.18 -22.38
CA ASN A 320 -8.76 30.01 -21.82
C ASN A 320 -8.18 28.68 -22.30
N ALA A 321 -7.29 28.70 -23.31
CA ALA A 321 -6.75 27.47 -23.89
C ALA A 321 -5.72 26.79 -22.97
N PHE A 322 -5.80 25.47 -22.90
CA PHE A 322 -4.85 24.58 -22.25
C PHE A 322 -4.83 23.24 -23.01
N TYR A 323 -3.76 22.47 -22.87
CA TYR A 323 -3.57 21.20 -23.57
C TYR A 323 -2.81 20.18 -22.72
N ALA A 324 -2.90 18.92 -23.12
CA ALA A 324 -2.08 17.84 -22.56
C ALA A 324 -0.73 17.82 -23.30
N GLU A 325 0.35 17.91 -22.54
CA GLU A 325 1.71 17.67 -23.02
C GLU A 325 2.13 16.26 -22.63
N GLU A 326 2.44 15.46 -23.64
CA GLU A 326 2.87 14.07 -23.50
C GLU A 326 4.39 13.96 -23.62
N THR A 327 5.00 13.21 -22.71
CA THR A 327 6.44 12.90 -22.72
C THR A 327 6.61 11.39 -22.60
N LEU A 328 7.13 10.76 -23.65
CA LEU A 328 7.50 9.35 -23.63
C LEU A 328 8.72 9.14 -22.73
N LEU A 329 8.62 8.23 -21.75
CA LEU A 329 9.73 7.84 -20.88
C LEU A 329 10.53 6.73 -21.58
N ARG A 330 11.67 7.08 -22.16
CA ARG A 330 12.41 6.18 -23.07
C ARG A 330 13.39 5.25 -22.35
N THR A 331 13.88 5.66 -21.18
CA THR A 331 14.87 4.90 -20.41
C THR A 331 14.57 4.93 -18.91
N GLU A 332 15.15 4.00 -18.16
CA GLU A 332 14.95 3.90 -16.71
C GLU A 332 15.34 5.18 -15.95
N THR A 333 16.42 5.86 -16.35
CA THR A 333 16.83 7.11 -15.68
C THR A 333 15.87 8.27 -15.95
N GLN A 334 15.19 8.28 -17.11
CA GLN A 334 14.13 9.25 -17.39
C GLN A 334 12.85 8.95 -16.59
N ALA A 335 12.64 7.68 -16.23
CA ALA A 335 11.42 7.17 -15.63
C ALA A 335 11.40 7.12 -14.10
N MET A 336 12.29 7.90 -13.45
CA MET A 336 12.21 8.21 -12.02
C MET A 336 11.40 9.50 -11.86
N ARG A 337 10.11 9.38 -11.56
CA ARG A 337 9.13 10.49 -11.67
C ARG A 337 8.49 10.81 -10.33
N ASP A 338 8.17 12.08 -10.16
CA ASP A 338 7.45 12.59 -9.01
C ASP A 338 6.07 13.09 -9.41
N CYS A 339 5.11 12.94 -8.50
CA CYS A 339 3.78 13.49 -8.66
C CYS A 339 3.87 15.02 -8.76
N ASN A 340 3.06 15.62 -9.63
CA ASN A 340 2.94 17.07 -9.71
C ASN A 340 1.46 17.47 -9.81
N PRO A 341 0.81 17.78 -8.67
CA PRO A 341 -0.60 18.18 -8.68
C PRO A 341 -0.83 19.52 -9.39
N SER A 342 0.19 20.39 -9.47
CA SER A 342 0.06 21.68 -10.16
C SER A 342 -0.12 21.56 -11.68
N THR A 343 0.31 20.43 -12.26
CA THR A 343 0.15 20.12 -13.69
C THR A 343 -0.73 18.90 -13.92
N SER A 344 -1.47 18.45 -12.90
CA SER A 344 -2.29 17.21 -12.97
C SER A 344 -1.52 16.02 -13.55
N ARG A 345 -0.24 15.88 -13.16
CA ARG A 345 0.64 14.86 -13.74
C ARG A 345 0.11 13.45 -13.47
N HIS A 346 0.04 12.65 -14.53
CA HIS A 346 -0.30 11.24 -14.50
C HIS A 346 0.50 10.47 -15.55
N TRP A 347 0.45 9.14 -15.50
CA TRP A 347 1.19 8.29 -16.43
C TRP A 347 0.25 7.31 -17.12
N ILE A 348 0.45 7.11 -18.41
CA ILE A 348 -0.35 6.18 -19.22
C ILE A 348 0.59 5.07 -19.69
N VAL A 349 0.25 3.84 -19.33
CA VAL A 349 0.84 2.65 -19.96
C VAL A 349 0.12 2.43 -21.26
N THR A 350 0.80 2.60 -22.39
CA THR A 350 0.21 2.45 -23.72
C THR A 350 0.55 1.08 -24.32
N GLY A 351 -0.44 0.50 -24.99
CA GLY A 351 -0.25 -0.53 -26.03
C GLY A 351 -0.46 0.11 -27.40
N GLU A 352 -0.65 -0.71 -28.45
CA GLU A 352 -0.73 -0.22 -29.84
C GLU A 352 -1.79 0.89 -30.07
N LEU A 353 -3.01 0.71 -29.54
CA LEU A 353 -4.12 1.69 -29.67
C LEU A 353 -4.92 1.85 -28.37
N THR A 354 -4.33 1.46 -27.24
CA THR A 354 -5.01 1.49 -25.93
C THR A 354 -4.09 1.98 -24.84
N GLY A 355 -4.65 2.53 -23.77
CA GLY A 355 -3.90 2.96 -22.61
C GLY A 355 -4.57 2.55 -21.31
N TYR A 356 -3.76 2.41 -20.26
CA TYR A 356 -4.23 2.30 -18.89
C TYR A 356 -3.53 3.38 -18.05
N MET A 357 -4.31 4.25 -17.44
CA MET A 357 -3.80 5.41 -16.71
C MET A 357 -3.51 5.04 -15.24
N LEU A 358 -2.30 5.35 -14.79
CA LEU A 358 -1.96 5.47 -13.38
C LEU A 358 -2.21 6.91 -12.93
N GLY A 359 -3.27 7.11 -12.14
CA GLY A 359 -3.56 8.36 -11.45
C GLY A 359 -3.09 8.28 -10.00
N PRO A 360 -2.00 8.96 -9.61
CA PRO A 360 -1.51 8.91 -8.23
C PRO A 360 -2.50 9.59 -7.26
N GLY A 361 -2.54 9.08 -6.04
CA GLY A 361 -3.32 9.67 -4.96
C GLY A 361 -2.67 10.94 -4.39
N SER A 362 -3.14 11.36 -3.21
CA SER A 362 -2.40 12.37 -2.43
C SER A 362 -1.10 11.74 -1.94
N ASN A 363 0.03 12.31 -2.37
CA ASN A 363 1.33 11.68 -2.16
C ASN A 363 2.41 12.75 -1.88
N CYS A 364 3.48 12.34 -1.22
CA CYS A 364 4.65 13.17 -0.91
C CYS A 364 5.93 12.33 -0.86
N LEU A 365 7.07 12.99 -0.98
CA LEU A 365 8.38 12.36 -0.77
C LEU A 365 8.73 12.31 0.72
N PRO A 366 9.74 11.51 1.11
CA PRO A 366 10.25 11.50 2.48
C PRO A 366 10.67 12.90 2.96
N PHE A 367 10.22 13.28 4.16
CA PHE A 367 10.59 14.55 4.78
C PHE A 367 11.96 14.52 5.47
N ALA A 368 12.57 13.35 5.56
CA ALA A 368 13.92 13.23 6.09
C ALA A 368 14.94 13.86 5.15
N GLY A 369 16.03 14.40 5.72
CA GLY A 369 17.12 14.97 4.92
C GLY A 369 17.76 13.93 4.00
N SER A 370 18.28 14.36 2.86
CA SER A 370 18.87 13.49 1.81
C SER A 370 20.03 12.60 2.30
N GLY A 371 20.73 13.01 3.37
CA GLY A 371 21.79 12.24 4.02
C GLY A 371 21.30 11.18 5.03
N ALA A 372 19.99 11.05 5.25
CA ALA A 372 19.42 10.12 6.23
C ALA A 372 19.84 8.67 5.94
N LYS A 373 20.21 7.95 6.99
CA LYS A 373 20.75 6.58 6.86
C LYS A 373 19.73 5.60 6.31
N PHE A 374 18.45 5.70 6.69
CA PHE A 374 17.40 4.85 6.12
C PHE A 374 17.21 5.07 4.61
N LEU A 375 17.35 6.31 4.10
CA LEU A 375 17.23 6.60 2.65
C LEU A 375 18.36 6.00 1.81
N ARG A 376 19.45 5.52 2.44
CA ARG A 376 20.47 4.73 1.74
C ARG A 376 19.95 3.33 1.42
N ARG A 377 19.12 2.77 2.31
CA ARG A 377 18.47 1.45 2.17
C ARG A 377 17.16 1.56 1.37
N ALA A 378 16.38 2.59 1.65
CA ALA A 378 15.08 2.87 1.02
C ALA A 378 15.20 3.89 -0.12
N ALA A 379 16.24 3.79 -0.95
CA ALA A 379 16.49 4.78 -2.01
C ALA A 379 15.34 4.83 -3.05
N PHE A 380 14.55 3.75 -3.17
CA PHE A 380 13.33 3.71 -3.97
C PHE A 380 12.25 4.69 -3.48
N LEU A 381 12.32 5.21 -2.26
CA LEU A 381 11.38 6.23 -1.78
C LEU A 381 11.70 7.65 -2.26
N LYS A 382 12.83 7.84 -2.97
CA LYS A 382 13.24 9.17 -3.45
C LYS A 382 12.39 9.70 -4.60
N HIS A 383 11.59 8.84 -5.23
CA HIS A 383 10.65 9.21 -6.28
C HIS A 383 9.30 8.54 -6.08
N ASN A 384 8.22 9.15 -6.57
CA ASN A 384 6.87 8.58 -6.46
C ASN A 384 6.59 7.46 -7.46
N LEU A 385 7.28 7.43 -8.60
CA LEU A 385 7.15 6.40 -9.62
C LEU A 385 8.52 6.03 -10.17
N TRP A 386 8.71 4.75 -10.39
CA TRP A 386 9.84 4.18 -11.13
C TRP A 386 9.30 3.26 -12.21
N VAL A 387 9.97 3.21 -13.36
CA VAL A 387 9.66 2.26 -14.42
C VAL A 387 10.95 1.54 -14.83
N THR A 388 10.89 0.22 -14.87
CA THR A 388 11.98 -0.65 -15.30
C THR A 388 11.46 -1.62 -16.36
N PRO A 389 12.29 -2.12 -17.29
CA PRO A 389 11.95 -3.32 -18.02
C PRO A 389 11.82 -4.49 -17.04
N TYR A 390 11.01 -5.48 -17.39
CA TYR A 390 10.89 -6.70 -16.61
C TYR A 390 12.21 -7.45 -16.55
N ALA A 391 12.61 -7.82 -15.33
CA ALA A 391 13.60 -8.84 -15.08
C ALA A 391 13.12 -9.74 -13.93
N CYS A 392 13.25 -11.06 -14.09
CA CYS A 392 12.69 -12.04 -13.16
C CYS A 392 13.28 -11.98 -11.74
N HIS A 393 14.49 -11.43 -11.60
CA HIS A 393 15.19 -11.27 -10.32
C HIS A 393 14.99 -9.87 -9.69
N GLU A 394 14.29 -8.96 -10.37
CA GLU A 394 14.02 -7.59 -9.92
C GLU A 394 12.62 -7.51 -9.28
N MET A 395 12.49 -8.12 -8.10
CA MET A 395 11.20 -8.29 -7.41
C MET A 395 10.97 -7.27 -6.30
N PHE A 396 11.98 -7.02 -5.45
CA PHE A 396 11.82 -6.23 -4.23
C PHE A 396 12.62 -4.92 -4.27
N PRO A 397 11.97 -3.75 -4.27
CA PRO A 397 12.64 -2.45 -4.37
C PRO A 397 13.68 -2.18 -3.29
N GLY A 398 13.49 -2.73 -2.07
CA GLY A 398 14.44 -2.64 -0.96
C GLY A 398 15.56 -3.70 -0.95
N GLY A 399 15.62 -4.56 -1.98
CA GLY A 399 16.53 -5.71 -2.03
C GLY A 399 15.92 -6.99 -1.46
N GLU A 400 16.60 -8.12 -1.68
CA GLU A 400 16.13 -9.44 -1.27
C GLU A 400 16.13 -9.59 0.26
N PHE A 401 17.17 -9.10 0.94
CA PHE A 401 17.34 -9.22 2.39
C PHE A 401 17.59 -7.84 3.01
N PRO A 402 16.55 -7.04 3.31
CA PRO A 402 16.77 -5.68 3.79
C PRO A 402 17.22 -5.59 5.26
N GLU A 403 16.88 -6.56 6.12
CA GLU A 403 17.26 -6.55 7.56
C GLU A 403 18.79 -6.40 7.70
N GLN A 404 19.24 -5.40 8.46
CA GLN A 404 20.66 -5.08 8.68
C GLN A 404 21.50 -4.86 7.40
N ASN A 405 20.89 -4.85 6.23
CA ASN A 405 21.59 -4.71 4.97
C ASN A 405 21.76 -3.20 4.67
N PRO A 406 22.98 -2.75 4.34
CA PRO A 406 23.19 -1.39 3.82
C PRO A 406 22.58 -1.17 2.42
N CYS A 407 22.13 -2.23 1.75
CA CYS A 407 21.54 -2.29 0.42
C CYS A 407 22.43 -1.65 -0.67
N VAL A 408 23.75 -1.81 -0.55
CA VAL A 408 24.70 -1.26 -1.52
C VAL A 408 24.67 -2.10 -2.80
N GLY A 409 24.25 -1.50 -3.90
CA GLY A 409 24.22 -2.19 -5.20
C GLY A 409 23.03 -3.14 -5.36
N GLU A 410 21.99 -2.99 -4.55
CA GLU A 410 20.77 -3.80 -4.62
C GLU A 410 19.53 -2.91 -4.75
N GLY A 411 18.39 -3.53 -5.10
CA GLY A 411 17.10 -2.87 -5.17
C GLY A 411 16.91 -1.92 -6.34
N LEU A 412 15.75 -1.27 -6.36
CA LEU A 412 15.24 -0.50 -7.50
C LEU A 412 16.15 0.66 -7.90
N ALA A 413 16.71 1.37 -6.92
CA ALA A 413 17.66 2.46 -7.17
C ALA A 413 18.99 1.99 -7.80
N THR A 414 19.28 0.69 -7.76
CA THR A 414 20.40 0.09 -8.49
C THR A 414 19.97 -0.40 -9.86
N TRP A 415 18.79 -1.04 -9.98
CA TRP A 415 18.30 -1.57 -11.25
C TRP A 415 18.26 -0.49 -12.34
N VAL A 416 17.72 0.69 -12.02
CA VAL A 416 17.58 1.81 -12.97
C VAL A 416 18.90 2.39 -13.47
N LYS A 417 20.02 2.11 -12.81
CA LYS A 417 21.35 2.56 -13.27
C LYS A 417 21.82 1.82 -14.52
N GLN A 418 21.16 0.72 -14.88
CA GLN A 418 21.38 0.03 -16.14
C GLN A 418 20.89 0.87 -17.33
N ASP A 419 20.01 1.85 -17.08
CA ASP A 419 19.45 2.78 -18.07
C ASP A 419 18.88 2.09 -19.31
N ARG A 420 18.20 0.96 -19.09
CA ARG A 420 17.66 0.12 -20.16
C ARG A 420 16.51 0.82 -20.90
N PRO A 421 16.27 0.47 -22.18
CA PRO A 421 15.17 1.04 -22.96
C PRO A 421 13.79 0.58 -22.44
N LEU A 422 12.82 1.50 -22.47
CA LEU A 422 11.44 1.31 -22.03
C LEU A 422 10.40 1.38 -23.16
N GLU A 423 10.84 1.63 -24.39
CA GLU A 423 9.97 1.71 -25.57
C GLU A 423 9.67 0.32 -26.11
N GLU A 424 8.38 -0.03 -26.20
CA GLU A 424 7.90 -1.32 -26.68
C GLU A 424 8.59 -2.50 -25.97
N THR A 425 8.67 -2.43 -24.64
CA THR A 425 9.21 -3.51 -23.79
C THR A 425 8.20 -4.03 -22.77
N ASP A 426 8.52 -5.17 -22.15
CA ASP A 426 7.81 -5.64 -20.96
C ASP A 426 8.18 -4.72 -19.79
N ILE A 427 7.21 -3.98 -19.25
CA ILE A 427 7.47 -2.90 -18.28
C ILE A 427 6.87 -3.20 -16.92
N VAL A 428 7.59 -2.76 -15.89
CA VAL A 428 7.17 -2.82 -14.50
C VAL A 428 7.12 -1.40 -13.95
N LEU A 429 5.95 -1.02 -13.44
CA LEU A 429 5.75 0.24 -12.71
C LEU A 429 5.86 -0.05 -11.20
N CYS A 430 6.61 0.77 -10.49
CA CYS A 430 6.75 0.72 -9.03
C CYS A 430 6.31 2.04 -8.39
N PRO A 431 5.00 2.34 -8.29
CA PRO A 431 4.53 3.51 -7.57
C PRO A 431 4.79 3.39 -6.07
N CYS A 432 5.30 4.47 -5.48
CA CYS A 432 5.55 4.64 -4.05
C CYS A 432 4.55 5.67 -3.51
N GLU A 433 3.50 5.18 -2.85
CA GLU A 433 2.48 6.01 -2.20
C GLU A 433 2.82 6.24 -0.74
N SER A 434 2.42 7.39 -0.18
CA SER A 434 2.79 7.78 1.17
C SER A 434 1.62 8.31 1.99
N LEU A 435 1.67 8.04 3.28
CA LEU A 435 0.78 8.61 4.28
C LEU A 435 1.59 9.27 5.39
N ASN A 436 1.37 10.57 5.59
CA ASN A 436 1.98 11.33 6.67
C ASN A 436 1.18 11.15 7.95
N ALA A 437 1.73 10.40 8.90
CA ALA A 437 1.12 10.16 10.20
C ALA A 437 1.53 11.26 11.18
N LYS A 438 0.62 12.22 11.43
CA LYS A 438 0.71 13.13 12.58
C LYS A 438 -0.14 12.59 13.73
N PRO A 439 0.46 12.05 14.79
CA PRO A 439 -0.30 11.56 15.93
C PRO A 439 -1.05 12.67 16.66
N THR A 440 -2.20 12.32 17.21
CA THR A 440 -3.02 13.14 18.10
C THR A 440 -3.49 12.31 19.30
N GLN A 441 -4.07 12.97 20.30
CA GLN A 441 -4.72 12.27 21.42
C GLN A 441 -5.86 11.32 20.99
N ARG A 442 -6.39 11.46 19.76
CA ARG A 442 -7.50 10.66 19.22
C ARG A 442 -7.06 9.67 18.11
N GLY A 443 -5.76 9.43 17.95
CA GLY A 443 -5.19 8.60 16.87
C GLY A 443 -4.47 9.43 15.81
N LEU A 444 -4.38 8.94 14.58
CA LEU A 444 -3.67 9.60 13.49
C LEU A 444 -4.49 10.70 12.79
N LEU A 445 -3.79 11.72 12.30
CA LEU A 445 -4.26 12.66 11.30
C LEU A 445 -3.34 12.62 10.04
N PRO A 446 -3.92 12.56 8.83
CA PRO A 446 -5.34 12.32 8.57
C PRO A 446 -5.77 10.94 9.09
N LYS A 447 -7.06 10.78 9.38
CA LYS A 447 -7.59 9.42 9.57
C LYS A 447 -7.53 8.76 8.19
N PRO A 448 -6.82 7.63 8.05
CA PRO A 448 -6.67 6.93 6.78
C PRO A 448 -8.01 6.44 6.24
#